data_AF-A0AAV6VAU9-F1
#
_entry.id   AF-A0AAV6VAU9-F1
#
_cell.length_a   1.000
_cell.length_b   1.000
_cell.length_c   1.000
_cell.angle_alpha   90.00
_cell.angle_beta   90.00
_cell.angle_gamma   90.00
#
_symmetry.space_group_name_H-M   'P 1'
#
loop_
_entity.id
_entity.type
_entity.pdbx_description
1 polymer ?
#
loop_
_entity_poly.entity_id
_entity_poly.type
_entity_poly.pdbx_seq_one_letter_code
_entity_poly.pdbx_strand_id
1 'polypeptide(L)'
;MIYFPTLIPREEKAQYLYLVLFCIDYTYLFSLITGGFIFLICKNIYKAIGDIVNAYRVKLKRRILSNVPWTITAMSNDISFFKSIILMVSEVEEAFGILVLLLYATIMCVFFNTVSVMLQQSHTFLKAPATIIYNIGNFLTATITVIQMSHYGSHIASQIQCLKREMVVCSDKFIRSSPPKSTMDVFHYLFEIVMKSQIEVTGYGLFVINYSLILAIVSTMITYSVLILQLDNKK
;
A
#
# COMPACT_ATOMS: atom_id res chain seq x y z
N MET A 1 6.23 11.91 31.70
CA MET A 1 7.20 12.58 32.59
C MET A 1 8.43 12.87 31.73
N ILE A 2 8.68 14.12 31.35
CA ILE A 2 9.86 14.48 30.55
C ILE A 2 11.05 14.46 31.52
N TYR A 3 12.04 13.60 31.27
CA TYR A 3 13.23 13.50 32.12
C TYR A 3 14.07 14.77 31.91
N PHE A 4 14.10 15.64 32.91
CA PHE A 4 14.98 16.81 32.88
C PHE A 4 16.39 16.36 33.24
N PRO A 5 17.40 16.59 32.38
CA PRO A 5 18.78 16.42 32.78
C PRO A 5 19.03 17.28 34.02
N THR A 6 19.54 16.67 35.09
CA THR A 6 19.85 17.33 36.37
C THR A 6 20.87 18.47 36.24
N LEU A 7 21.52 18.59 35.08
CA LEU A 7 22.56 19.54 34.73
C LEU A 7 22.05 20.92 34.26
N ILE A 8 20.76 21.10 33.98
CA ILE A 8 20.23 22.38 33.46
C ILE A 8 19.93 23.36 34.61
N PRO A 9 20.52 24.58 34.62
CA PRO A 9 20.22 25.62 35.61
C PRO A 9 18.71 25.91 35.71
N ARG A 10 18.20 26.16 36.92
CA ARG A 10 16.75 26.39 37.14
C ARG A 10 16.15 27.49 36.26
N GLU A 11 16.93 28.51 35.94
CA GLU A 11 16.53 29.66 35.13
C GLU A 11 16.38 29.30 33.63
N GLU A 12 17.12 28.31 33.15
CA GLU A 12 17.09 27.86 31.75
C GLU A 12 16.09 26.73 31.49
N LYS A 13 15.52 26.12 32.54
CA LYS A 13 14.56 25.00 32.40
C LYS A 13 13.31 25.38 31.61
N ALA A 14 12.84 26.61 31.72
CA ALA A 14 11.70 27.10 30.95
C ALA A 14 12.04 27.19 29.45
N GLN A 15 13.19 27.76 29.11
CA GLN A 15 13.67 27.87 27.72
C GLN A 15 13.92 26.48 27.12
N TYR A 16 14.52 25.57 27.88
CA TYR A 16 14.70 24.18 27.47
C TYR A 16 13.37 23.46 27.23
N LEU A 17 12.37 23.64 28.11
CA LEU A 17 11.04 23.06 27.92
C LEU A 17 10.38 23.61 26.64
N TYR A 18 10.48 24.91 26.38
CA TYR A 18 9.97 25.52 25.14
C TYR A 18 10.67 24.94 23.91
N LEU A 19 12.00 24.78 23.94
CA LEU A 19 12.76 24.18 22.85
C LEU A 19 12.33 22.73 22.60
N VAL A 20 12.19 21.92 23.66
CA VAL A 20 11.75 20.52 23.55
C VAL A 20 10.35 20.42 22.97
N LEU A 21 9.40 21.22 23.47
CA LEU A 21 8.03 21.25 22.93
C LEU A 21 8.01 21.69 21.46
N PHE A 22 8.75 22.74 21.12
CA PHE A 22 8.89 23.20 19.74
C PHE A 22 9.48 22.12 18.82
N CYS A 23 10.51 21.40 19.26
CA CYS A 23 11.10 20.30 18.51
C CYS A 23 10.11 19.14 18.31
N ILE A 24 9.31 18.81 19.33
CA ILE A 24 8.26 17.77 19.23
C ILE A 24 7.21 18.19 18.21
N ASP A 25 6.67 19.41 18.33
CA ASP A 25 5.63 19.92 17.45
C ASP A 25 6.12 20.03 15.99
N TYR A 26 7.35 20.52 15.80
CA TYR A 26 7.97 20.63 14.49
C TYR A 26 8.22 19.26 13.85
N THR A 27 8.78 18.30 14.60
CA THR A 27 9.03 16.94 14.11
C THR A 27 7.72 16.24 13.74
N TYR A 28 6.68 16.44 14.55
CA TYR A 28 5.36 15.91 14.28
C TYR A 28 4.76 16.48 12.99
N LEU A 29 4.76 17.81 12.84
CA LEU A 29 4.25 18.48 11.65
C LEU A 29 5.03 18.05 10.40
N PHE A 30 6.36 18.00 10.48
CA PHE A 30 7.21 17.54 9.39
C PHE A 30 6.91 16.08 9.00
N SER A 31 6.69 15.21 9.98
CA SER A 31 6.32 13.80 9.76
C SER A 31 4.96 13.67 9.10
N LEU A 32 3.97 14.46 9.52
CA LEU A 32 2.65 14.51 8.88
C LEU A 32 2.74 14.97 7.43
N ILE A 33 3.48 16.05 7.16
CA ILE A 33 3.64 16.59 5.80
C ILE A 33 4.36 15.57 4.91
N THR A 34 5.46 15.01 5.39
CA THR A 34 6.26 14.02 4.65
C THR A 34 5.47 12.75 4.39
N GLY A 35 4.80 12.20 5.41
CA GLY A 35 3.96 11.02 5.27
C GLY A 35 2.76 11.26 4.35
N GLY A 36 2.13 12.44 4.44
CA GLY A 36 1.05 12.86 3.55
C GLY A 36 1.51 12.98 2.09
N PHE A 37 2.69 13.55 1.85
CA PHE A 37 3.29 13.65 0.52
C PHE A 37 3.62 12.28 -0.08
N ILE A 38 4.26 11.41 0.70
CA ILE A 38 4.55 10.03 0.29
C ILE A 38 3.27 9.30 -0.07
N PHE A 39 2.24 9.41 0.78
CA PHE A 39 0.93 8.80 0.53
C PHE A 39 0.29 9.29 -0.77
N LEU A 40 0.30 10.60 -1.03
CA LEU A 40 -0.27 11.17 -2.26
C LEU A 40 0.46 10.68 -3.51
N ILE A 41 1.79 10.60 -3.47
CA ILE A 41 2.58 10.07 -4.58
C ILE A 41 2.24 8.60 -4.81
N CYS A 42 2.30 7.75 -3.78
CA CYS A 42 2.01 6.33 -3.91
C CYS A 42 0.60 6.10 -4.46
N LYS A 43 -0.39 6.83 -3.93
CA LYS A 43 -1.77 6.82 -4.40
C LYS A 43 -1.87 7.12 -5.91
N ASN A 44 -1.23 8.19 -6.37
CA ASN A 44 -1.30 8.60 -7.76
C ASN A 44 -0.61 7.59 -8.69
N ILE A 45 0.55 7.06 -8.29
CA ILE A 45 1.28 6.05 -9.06
C ILE A 45 0.48 4.75 -9.13
N TYR A 46 -0.05 4.26 -8.02
CA TYR A 46 -0.84 3.02 -8.00
C TYR A 46 -2.12 3.15 -8.82
N LYS A 47 -2.78 4.31 -8.75
CA LYS A 47 -3.91 4.60 -9.64
C LYS A 47 -3.49 4.56 -11.10
N ALA A 48 -2.39 5.21 -11.48
CA ALA A 48 -1.89 5.22 -12.86
C ALA A 48 -1.54 3.82 -13.37
N ILE A 49 -0.89 2.99 -12.56
CA ILE A 49 -0.61 1.57 -12.88
C ILE A 49 -1.93 0.82 -13.13
N GLY A 50 -2.90 0.96 -12.21
CA GLY A 50 -4.21 0.34 -12.34
C GLY A 50 -4.93 0.75 -13.63
N ASP A 51 -4.89 2.04 -13.97
CA ASP A 51 -5.49 2.59 -15.18
C ASP A 51 -4.80 2.07 -16.46
N ILE A 52 -3.48 1.95 -16.46
CA ILE A 52 -2.69 1.40 -17.59
C ILE A 52 -3.03 -0.09 -17.80
N VAL A 53 -3.06 -0.88 -16.73
CA VAL A 53 -3.44 -2.30 -16.79
C VAL A 53 -4.86 -2.45 -17.30
N ASN A 54 -5.79 -1.62 -16.81
CA ASN A 54 -7.17 -1.63 -17.27
C ASN A 54 -7.29 -1.22 -18.74
N ALA A 55 -6.55 -0.20 -19.19
CA ALA A 55 -6.50 0.20 -20.59
C ALA A 55 -5.98 -0.93 -21.48
N TYR A 56 -4.94 -1.65 -21.05
CA TYR A 56 -4.46 -2.85 -21.74
C TYR A 56 -5.54 -3.92 -21.83
N ARG A 57 -6.21 -4.22 -20.72
CA ARG A 57 -7.32 -5.18 -20.67
C ARG A 57 -8.43 -4.82 -21.64
N VAL A 58 -8.85 -3.55 -21.68
CA VAL A 58 -9.88 -3.08 -22.61
C VAL A 58 -9.42 -3.19 -24.06
N LYS A 59 -8.16 -2.83 -24.36
CA LYS A 59 -7.57 -2.99 -25.70
C LYS A 59 -7.57 -4.45 -26.13
N LEU A 60 -7.12 -5.35 -25.26
CA LEU A 60 -7.09 -6.79 -25.51
C LEU A 60 -8.51 -7.31 -25.76
N LYS A 61 -9.46 -7.00 -24.88
CA LYS A 61 -10.86 -7.39 -25.02
C LYS A 61 -11.49 -6.91 -26.32
N ARG A 62 -11.22 -5.66 -26.70
CA ARG A 62 -11.68 -5.10 -27.98
C ARG A 62 -11.14 -5.90 -29.16
N ARG A 63 -9.85 -6.26 -29.13
CA ARG A 63 -9.21 -7.08 -30.18
C ARG A 63 -9.86 -8.47 -30.29
N ILE A 64 -10.21 -9.10 -29.17
CA ILE A 64 -10.94 -10.37 -29.14
C ILE A 64 -12.31 -10.23 -29.79
N LEU A 65 -13.04 -9.16 -29.48
CA LEU A 65 -14.41 -8.95 -29.95
C LEU A 65 -14.47 -8.52 -31.42
N SER A 66 -13.45 -7.81 -31.90
CA SER A 66 -13.42 -7.27 -33.27
C SER A 66 -13.08 -8.30 -34.34
N ASN A 67 -12.89 -9.58 -34.00
CA ASN A 67 -12.48 -10.66 -34.92
C ASN A 67 -11.27 -10.27 -35.81
N VAL A 68 -10.43 -9.36 -35.34
CA VAL A 68 -9.25 -8.92 -36.10
C VAL A 68 -8.24 -10.06 -36.07
N PRO A 69 -7.73 -10.52 -37.23
CA PRO A 69 -6.78 -11.61 -37.27
C PRO A 69 -5.53 -11.26 -36.47
N TRP A 70 -5.12 -12.18 -35.61
CA TRP A 70 -3.95 -11.98 -34.77
C TRP A 70 -2.69 -12.21 -35.59
N THR A 71 -2.04 -11.12 -35.97
CA THR A 71 -0.75 -11.16 -36.68
C THR A 71 0.40 -11.29 -35.69
N ILE A 72 1.52 -11.86 -36.15
CA ILE A 72 2.77 -11.95 -35.37
C ILE A 72 3.21 -10.57 -34.88
N THR A 73 3.13 -9.56 -35.75
CA THR A 73 3.48 -8.17 -35.40
C THR A 73 2.57 -7.59 -34.32
N ALA A 74 1.26 -7.84 -34.40
CA ALA A 74 0.32 -7.39 -33.38
C ALA A 74 0.57 -8.05 -32.02
N MET A 75 0.84 -9.37 -32.00
CA MET A 75 1.17 -10.10 -30.78
C MET A 75 2.50 -9.66 -30.18
N SER A 76 3.53 -9.47 -31.01
CA SER A 76 4.83 -8.96 -30.57
C SER A 76 4.70 -7.59 -29.91
N ASN A 77 3.88 -6.70 -30.48
CA ASN A 77 3.60 -5.40 -29.88
C ASN A 77 2.86 -5.53 -28.54
N ASP A 78 1.90 -6.45 -28.44
CA ASP A 78 1.15 -6.68 -27.20
C ASP A 78 2.03 -7.35 -26.11
N ILE A 79 3.00 -8.19 -26.48
CA ILE A 79 4.06 -8.71 -25.59
C ILE A 79 4.94 -7.57 -25.10
N SER A 80 5.46 -6.75 -26.02
CA SER A 80 6.34 -5.63 -25.66
C SER A 80 5.63 -4.67 -24.71
N PHE A 81 4.37 -4.36 -24.97
CA PHE A 81 3.59 -3.47 -24.12
C PHE A 81 3.35 -4.09 -22.73
N PHE A 82 3.00 -5.38 -22.65
CA PHE A 82 2.83 -6.04 -21.35
C PHE A 82 4.13 -6.14 -20.56
N LYS A 83 5.27 -6.40 -21.24
CA LYS A 83 6.60 -6.32 -20.61
C LYS A 83 6.89 -4.93 -20.06
N SER A 84 6.55 -3.86 -20.79
CA SER A 84 6.69 -2.50 -20.28
C SER A 84 5.84 -2.24 -19.04
N ILE A 85 4.64 -2.83 -18.93
CA ILE A 85 3.83 -2.74 -17.71
C ILE A 85 4.53 -3.44 -16.54
N ILE A 86 5.04 -4.65 -16.74
CA ILE A 86 5.76 -5.39 -15.69
C ILE A 86 6.98 -4.61 -15.21
N LEU A 87 7.79 -4.11 -16.15
CA LEU A 87 8.97 -3.31 -15.84
C LEU A 87 8.62 -2.04 -15.07
N MET A 88 7.57 -1.32 -15.51
CA MET A 88 7.08 -0.13 -14.81
C MET A 88 6.65 -0.43 -13.37
N VAL A 89 5.94 -1.54 -13.13
CA VAL A 89 5.56 -1.93 -11.76
C VAL A 89 6.81 -2.26 -10.94
N SER A 90 7.77 -2.98 -11.52
CA SER A 90 9.04 -3.31 -10.85
C SER A 90 9.86 -2.07 -10.49
N GLU A 91 9.96 -1.09 -11.40
CA GLU A 91 10.65 0.18 -11.18
C GLU A 91 9.97 1.00 -10.08
N VAL A 92 8.64 1.00 -10.05
CA VAL A 92 7.87 1.66 -8.98
C VAL A 92 8.10 0.97 -7.64
N GLU A 93 8.11 -0.36 -7.61
CA GLU A 93 8.37 -1.12 -6.39
C GLU A 93 9.79 -0.89 -5.87
N GLU A 94 10.78 -0.80 -6.76
CA GLU A 94 12.16 -0.50 -6.39
C GLU A 94 12.32 0.94 -5.87
N ALA A 95 11.69 1.92 -6.52
CA ALA A 95 11.78 3.33 -6.13
C ALA A 95 10.98 3.67 -4.86
N PHE A 96 9.79 3.08 -4.69
CA PHE A 96 8.85 3.47 -3.64
C PHE A 96 8.64 2.40 -2.56
N GLY A 97 9.07 1.15 -2.77
CA GLY A 97 8.80 0.05 -1.85
C GLY A 97 9.26 0.34 -0.42
N ILE A 98 10.46 0.92 -0.26
CA ILE A 98 10.98 1.29 1.07
C ILE A 98 10.15 2.41 1.73
N LEU A 99 9.67 3.38 0.96
CA LEU A 99 8.84 4.47 1.48
C LEU A 99 7.48 3.94 1.93
N VAL A 100 6.92 2.99 1.19
CA VAL A 100 5.67 2.33 1.51
C VAL A 100 5.84 1.47 2.76
N LEU A 101 6.95 0.73 2.89
CA LEU A 101 7.29 -0.02 4.09
C LEU A 101 7.36 0.89 5.31
N LEU A 102 8.08 2.01 5.23
CA LEU A 102 8.19 2.99 6.31
C LEU A 102 6.86 3.65 6.66
N LEU A 103 6.02 3.92 5.66
CA LEU A 103 4.67 4.44 5.86
C LEU A 103 3.81 3.44 6.65
N TYR A 104 3.81 2.17 6.27
CA TYR A 104 3.09 1.12 7.00
C TYR A 104 3.66 0.89 8.40
N ALA A 105 4.98 0.91 8.59
CA ALA A 105 5.60 0.84 9.91
C ALA A 105 5.14 2.00 10.80
N THR A 106 5.12 3.22 10.27
CA THR A 106 4.64 4.41 10.99
C THR A 106 3.16 4.27 11.37
N ILE A 107 2.32 3.80 10.46
CA ILE A 107 0.90 3.53 10.71
C ILE A 107 0.73 2.48 11.83
N MET A 108 1.51 1.40 11.83
CA MET A 108 1.48 0.39 12.88
C MET A 108 1.86 0.96 14.24
N CYS A 109 2.91 1.80 14.29
CA CYS A 109 3.27 2.52 15.50
C CYS A 109 2.14 3.43 15.99
N VAL A 110 1.48 4.15 15.08
CA VAL A 110 0.31 4.99 15.42
C VAL A 110 -0.81 4.13 16.02
N PHE A 111 -1.14 2.98 15.43
CA PHE A 111 -2.16 2.09 15.96
C PHE A 111 -1.83 1.58 17.37
N PHE A 112 -0.61 1.09 17.59
CA PHE A 112 -0.20 0.61 18.91
C PHE A 112 -0.15 1.73 19.95
N ASN A 113 0.30 2.93 19.56
CA ASN A 113 0.28 4.10 20.44
C ASN A 113 -1.15 4.49 20.82
N THR A 114 -2.07 4.58 19.85
CA THR A 114 -3.49 4.88 20.12
C THR A 114 -4.11 3.86 21.07
N VAL A 115 -3.90 2.56 20.83
CA VAL A 115 -4.40 1.49 21.71
C VAL A 115 -3.83 1.64 23.12
N SER A 116 -2.51 1.85 23.23
CA SER A 116 -1.86 1.99 24.53
C SER A 116 -2.39 3.18 25.32
N VAL A 117 -2.62 4.32 24.65
CA VAL A 117 -3.21 5.51 25.27
C VAL A 117 -4.67 5.27 25.65
N MET A 118 -5.47 4.59 24.82
CA MET A 118 -6.87 4.27 25.15
C MET A 118 -7.01 3.35 26.37
N LEU A 119 -6.06 2.44 26.58
CA LEU A 119 -6.11 1.45 27.67
C LEU A 119 -5.53 1.98 28.99
N GLN A 120 -4.74 3.05 29.00
CA GLN A 120 -4.18 3.64 30.22
C GLN A 120 -5.22 4.43 31.03
N GLN A 121 -6.00 3.76 31.87
CA GLN A 121 -7.08 4.39 32.65
C GLN A 121 -6.60 5.37 33.75
N SER A 122 -5.33 5.33 34.14
CA SER A 122 -4.82 5.92 35.39
C SER A 122 -4.11 7.28 35.26
N HIS A 123 -3.90 7.82 34.05
CA HIS A 123 -3.15 9.06 33.87
C HIS A 123 -4.07 10.28 33.68
N THR A 124 -3.91 11.28 34.54
CA THR A 124 -4.54 12.63 34.44
C THR A 124 -4.35 13.29 33.08
N PHE A 125 -3.32 12.91 32.33
CA PHE A 125 -3.04 13.34 30.95
C PHE A 125 -4.13 12.94 29.94
N LEU A 126 -4.81 11.81 30.14
CA LEU A 126 -5.89 11.34 29.25
C LEU A 126 -7.21 12.09 29.43
N LYS A 127 -7.35 12.88 30.50
CA LYS A 127 -8.56 13.68 30.76
C LYS A 127 -8.57 15.00 29.99
N ALA A 128 -7.46 15.38 29.34
CA ALA A 128 -7.42 16.57 28.52
C ALA A 128 -8.17 16.33 27.19
N PRO A 129 -9.22 17.10 26.87
CA PRO A 129 -9.99 16.94 25.64
C PRO A 129 -9.13 16.99 24.37
N ALA A 130 -8.08 17.82 24.38
CA ALA A 130 -7.13 17.95 23.27
C ALA A 130 -6.39 16.64 22.95
N THR A 131 -5.97 15.88 23.96
CA THR A 131 -5.27 14.59 23.79
C THR A 131 -6.19 13.52 23.20
N ILE A 132 -7.46 13.51 23.62
CA ILE A 132 -8.47 12.60 23.07
C ILE A 132 -8.71 12.90 21.58
N ILE A 133 -8.96 14.17 21.24
CA ILE A 133 -9.18 14.61 19.86
C ILE A 133 -7.96 14.26 18.98
N TYR A 134 -6.76 14.50 19.49
CA TYR A 134 -5.51 14.18 18.78
C TYR A 134 -5.36 12.69 18.48
N ASN A 135 -5.61 11.81 19.46
CA ASN A 135 -5.53 10.37 19.25
C ASN A 135 -6.60 9.85 18.28
N ILE A 136 -7.82 10.37 18.38
CA ILE A 136 -8.89 10.05 17.43
C ILE A 136 -8.49 10.47 16.02
N GLY A 137 -7.95 11.68 15.85
CA GLY A 137 -7.46 12.19 14.58
C GLY A 137 -6.39 11.28 13.96
N ASN A 138 -5.36 10.93 14.73
CA ASN A 138 -4.30 10.04 14.28
C ASN A 138 -4.81 8.65 13.89
N PHE A 139 -5.72 8.09 14.68
CA PHE A 139 -6.34 6.80 14.39
C PHE A 139 -7.15 6.84 13.09
N LEU A 140 -7.95 7.88 12.89
CA LEU A 140 -8.74 8.06 11.68
C LEU A 140 -7.84 8.24 10.46
N THR A 141 -6.81 9.07 10.54
CA THR A 141 -5.86 9.27 9.44
C THR A 141 -5.13 7.98 9.09
N ALA A 142 -4.60 7.25 10.08
CA ALA A 142 -3.95 5.96 9.86
C ALA A 142 -4.90 4.95 9.18
N THR A 143 -6.14 4.88 9.66
CA THR A 143 -7.19 3.99 9.11
C THR A 143 -7.52 4.35 7.66
N ILE A 144 -7.74 5.63 7.36
CA ILE A 144 -8.03 6.12 6.00
C ILE A 144 -6.86 5.80 5.07
N THR A 145 -5.62 6.04 5.50
CA THR A 145 -4.43 5.74 4.71
C THR A 145 -4.32 4.26 4.38
N VAL A 146 -4.50 3.37 5.37
CA VAL A 146 -4.48 1.91 5.14
C VAL A 146 -5.57 1.48 4.19
N ILE A 147 -6.80 1.96 4.37
CA ILE A 147 -7.94 1.59 3.51
C ILE A 147 -7.69 2.07 2.09
N GLN A 148 -7.26 3.31 1.88
CA GLN A 148 -7.02 3.84 0.53
C GLN A 148 -5.87 3.09 -0.16
N MET A 149 -4.73 2.90 0.51
CA MET A 149 -3.60 2.14 -0.06
C MET A 149 -4.01 0.71 -0.43
N SER A 150 -4.71 0.03 0.48
CA SER A 150 -5.20 -1.33 0.26
C SER A 150 -6.25 -1.41 -0.85
N HIS A 151 -7.07 -0.38 -1.01
CA HIS A 151 -8.02 -0.27 -2.12
C HIS A 151 -7.29 -0.21 -3.46
N TYR A 152 -6.28 0.65 -3.61
CA TYR A 152 -5.51 0.76 -4.84
C TYR A 152 -4.69 -0.51 -5.13
N GLY A 153 -4.03 -1.08 -4.13
CA GLY A 153 -3.29 -2.32 -4.30
C GLY A 153 -4.21 -3.49 -4.69
N SER A 154 -5.37 -3.63 -4.03
CA SER A 154 -6.38 -4.63 -4.40
C SER A 154 -6.98 -4.36 -5.78
N HIS A 155 -7.15 -3.10 -6.18
CA HIS A 155 -7.64 -2.74 -7.50
C HIS A 155 -6.68 -3.24 -8.58
N ILE A 156 -5.38 -2.98 -8.45
CA ILE A 156 -4.36 -3.48 -9.39
C ILE A 156 -4.39 -5.01 -9.47
N ALA A 157 -4.34 -5.69 -8.32
CA ALA A 157 -4.41 -7.15 -8.26
C ALA A 157 -5.67 -7.69 -8.96
N SER A 158 -6.83 -7.07 -8.72
CA SER A 158 -8.09 -7.45 -9.36
C SER A 158 -8.08 -7.25 -10.88
N GLN A 159 -7.51 -6.14 -11.38
CA GLN A 159 -7.42 -5.88 -12.82
C GLN A 159 -6.57 -6.93 -13.52
N ILE A 160 -5.54 -7.42 -12.85
CA ILE A 160 -4.59 -8.40 -13.40
C ILE A 160 -5.20 -9.79 -13.39
N GLN A 161 -5.94 -10.15 -12.34
CA GLN A 161 -6.75 -11.37 -12.35
C GLN A 161 -7.82 -11.33 -13.45
N CYS A 162 -8.48 -10.18 -13.66
CA CYS A 162 -9.39 -10.00 -14.79
C CYS A 162 -8.67 -10.15 -16.14
N LEU A 163 -7.49 -9.57 -16.30
CA LEU A 163 -6.68 -9.69 -17.52
C LEU A 163 -6.29 -11.15 -17.80
N LYS A 164 -5.84 -11.89 -16.78
CA LYS A 164 -5.54 -13.32 -16.89
C LYS A 164 -6.76 -14.12 -17.34
N ARG A 165 -7.92 -13.85 -16.76
CA ARG A 165 -9.19 -14.50 -17.16
C ARG A 165 -9.55 -14.19 -18.62
N GLU A 166 -9.44 -12.94 -19.05
CA GLU A 166 -9.70 -12.56 -20.44
C GLU A 166 -8.69 -13.23 -21.38
N MET A 167 -7.42 -13.40 -20.98
CA MET A 167 -6.42 -14.14 -21.77
C MET A 167 -6.72 -15.63 -21.92
N VAL A 168 -7.32 -16.28 -20.93
CA VAL A 168 -7.82 -17.66 -21.06
C VAL A 168 -8.97 -17.73 -22.08
N VAL A 169 -9.86 -16.74 -22.09
CA VAL A 169 -10.91 -16.66 -23.12
C VAL A 169 -10.32 -16.38 -24.51
N CYS A 170 -9.25 -15.56 -24.59
CA CYS A 170 -8.50 -15.36 -25.83
C CYS A 170 -7.94 -16.68 -26.36
N SER A 171 -7.33 -17.49 -25.50
CA SER A 171 -6.64 -18.70 -25.93
C SER A 171 -7.60 -19.69 -26.58
N ASP A 172 -8.79 -19.88 -26.02
CA ASP A 172 -9.80 -20.77 -26.61
C ASP A 172 -10.23 -20.32 -28.01
N LYS A 173 -10.48 -19.02 -28.18
CA LYS A 173 -10.86 -18.45 -29.48
C LYS A 173 -9.71 -18.52 -30.48
N PHE A 174 -8.49 -18.25 -30.02
CA PHE A 174 -7.30 -18.28 -30.84
C PHE A 174 -7.01 -19.71 -31.34
N ILE A 175 -7.07 -20.72 -30.48
CA ILE A 175 -6.89 -22.14 -30.86
C ILE A 175 -7.94 -22.56 -31.89
N ARG A 176 -9.21 -22.18 -31.70
CA ARG A 176 -10.29 -22.49 -32.67
C ARG A 176 -10.06 -21.89 -34.05
N SER A 177 -9.33 -20.77 -34.14
CA SER A 177 -8.99 -20.16 -35.44
C SER A 177 -7.92 -20.92 -36.22
N SER A 178 -7.37 -22.01 -35.67
CA SER A 178 -6.32 -22.85 -36.29
C SER A 178 -5.16 -22.02 -36.88
N PRO A 179 -4.50 -21.20 -36.05
CA PRO A 179 -3.51 -20.23 -36.51
C PRO A 179 -2.24 -20.94 -37.00
N PRO A 180 -1.43 -20.28 -37.86
CA PRO A 180 -0.12 -20.80 -38.26
C PRO A 180 0.78 -21.07 -37.05
N LYS A 181 1.64 -22.09 -37.15
CA LYS A 181 2.56 -22.51 -36.07
C LYS A 181 3.36 -21.35 -35.48
N SER A 182 3.92 -20.49 -36.33
CA SER A 182 4.68 -19.31 -35.92
C SER A 182 3.87 -18.33 -35.07
N THR A 183 2.58 -18.16 -35.36
CA THR A 183 1.68 -17.30 -34.58
C THR A 183 1.30 -17.99 -33.26
N MET A 184 1.16 -19.32 -33.28
CA MET A 184 0.88 -20.12 -32.08
C MET A 184 2.01 -20.05 -31.06
N ASP A 185 3.27 -20.11 -31.51
CA ASP A 185 4.45 -20.03 -30.63
C ASP A 185 4.52 -18.66 -29.93
N VAL A 186 4.30 -17.56 -30.68
CA VAL A 186 4.31 -16.19 -30.13
C VAL A 186 3.14 -15.98 -29.16
N PHE A 187 1.97 -16.54 -29.49
CA PHE A 187 0.83 -16.51 -28.58
C PHE A 187 1.09 -17.27 -27.28
N HIS A 188 1.67 -18.46 -27.36
CA HIS A 188 2.03 -19.26 -26.18
C HIS A 188 2.96 -18.45 -25.28
N TYR A 189 3.99 -17.82 -25.85
CA TYR A 189 4.90 -16.98 -25.09
C TYR A 189 4.20 -15.81 -24.40
N LEU A 190 3.32 -15.09 -25.11
CA LEU A 190 2.50 -14.02 -24.51
C LEU A 190 1.62 -14.55 -23.37
N PHE A 191 0.92 -15.65 -23.61
CA PHE A 191 0.03 -16.29 -22.64
C PHE A 191 0.81 -16.69 -21.39
N GLU A 192 1.95 -17.33 -21.56
CA GLU A 192 2.83 -17.74 -20.47
C GLU A 192 3.31 -16.53 -19.64
N ILE A 193 3.78 -15.46 -20.29
CA ILE A 193 4.18 -14.24 -19.59
C ILE A 193 3.02 -13.68 -18.77
N VAL A 194 1.83 -13.53 -19.36
CA VAL A 194 0.66 -12.98 -18.65
C VAL A 194 0.25 -13.86 -17.48
N MET A 195 0.18 -15.18 -17.69
CA MET A 195 -0.26 -16.11 -16.64
C MET A 195 0.74 -16.21 -15.48
N LYS A 196 2.04 -16.27 -15.79
CA LYS A 196 3.12 -16.36 -14.78
C LYS A 196 3.43 -15.04 -14.09
N SER A 197 3.13 -13.90 -14.71
CA SER A 197 3.38 -12.60 -14.09
C SER A 197 2.58 -12.43 -12.80
N GLN A 198 3.27 -12.14 -11.70
CA GLN A 198 2.67 -11.68 -10.44
C GLN A 198 2.95 -10.20 -10.36
N ILE A 199 1.97 -9.41 -10.78
CA ILE A 199 2.04 -7.96 -10.69
C ILE A 199 1.18 -7.60 -9.49
N GLU A 200 1.83 -7.48 -8.36
CA GLU A 200 1.24 -7.08 -7.10
C GLU A 200 2.10 -5.96 -6.53
N VAL A 201 1.45 -5.00 -5.90
CA VAL A 201 2.16 -3.91 -5.24
C VAL A 201 2.49 -4.36 -3.83
N THR A 202 3.75 -4.23 -3.43
CA THR A 202 4.22 -4.71 -2.15
C THR A 202 4.79 -3.59 -1.28
N GLY A 203 5.02 -3.89 -0.01
CA GLY A 203 5.85 -3.07 0.87
C GLY A 203 7.28 -3.58 0.83
N TYR A 204 8.01 -3.29 -0.26
CA TYR A 204 9.41 -3.72 -0.44
C TYR A 204 9.59 -5.25 -0.40
N GLY A 205 8.67 -5.98 -1.02
CA GLY A 205 8.67 -7.45 -1.06
C GLY A 205 8.25 -8.17 0.22
N LEU A 206 7.98 -7.45 1.33
CA LEU A 206 7.66 -8.07 2.62
C LEU A 206 6.18 -8.43 2.77
N PHE A 207 5.29 -7.64 2.21
CA PHE A 207 3.85 -7.88 2.27
C PHE A 207 3.15 -7.32 1.03
N VAL A 208 2.06 -7.96 0.63
CA VAL A 208 1.22 -7.49 -0.47
C VAL A 208 0.20 -6.47 0.05
N ILE A 209 0.07 -5.35 -0.65
CA ILE A 209 -0.87 -4.29 -0.29
C ILE A 209 -2.26 -4.67 -0.81
N ASN A 210 -3.09 -5.25 0.05
CA ASN A 210 -4.45 -5.64 -0.29
C ASN A 210 -5.38 -5.59 0.94
N TYR A 211 -6.67 -5.89 0.75
CA TYR A 211 -7.63 -5.94 1.86
C TYR A 211 -7.29 -7.00 2.92
N SER A 212 -6.59 -8.08 2.56
CA SER A 212 -6.15 -9.09 3.52
C SER A 212 -5.13 -8.52 4.52
N LEU A 213 -4.30 -7.56 4.12
CA LEU A 213 -3.41 -6.85 5.03
C LEU A 213 -4.16 -6.07 6.10
N ILE A 214 -5.30 -5.45 5.76
CA ILE A 214 -6.14 -4.75 6.75
C ILE A 214 -6.59 -5.72 7.84
N LEU A 215 -7.04 -6.91 7.44
CA LEU A 215 -7.49 -7.93 8.38
C LEU A 215 -6.35 -8.38 9.30
N ALA A 216 -5.13 -8.54 8.76
CA ALA A 216 -3.95 -8.86 9.56
C ALA A 216 -3.61 -7.75 10.57
N ILE A 217 -3.69 -6.48 10.16
CA ILE A 217 -3.47 -5.32 11.04
C ILE A 217 -4.52 -5.32 12.16
N VAL A 218 -5.80 -5.43 11.84
CA VAL A 218 -6.90 -5.45 12.82
C VAL A 218 -6.74 -6.61 13.80
N SER A 219 -6.43 -7.81 13.31
CA SER A 219 -6.19 -8.96 14.18
C SER A 219 -5.03 -8.70 15.13
N THR A 220 -3.93 -8.13 14.63
CA THR A 220 -2.75 -7.80 15.44
C THR A 220 -3.10 -6.77 16.52
N MET A 221 -3.90 -5.75 16.18
CA MET A 221 -4.35 -4.73 17.12
C MET A 221 -5.24 -5.32 18.23
N ILE A 222 -6.17 -6.20 17.89
CA ILE A 222 -7.04 -6.87 18.87
C ILE A 222 -6.18 -7.73 19.81
N THR A 223 -5.29 -8.56 19.26
CA THR A 223 -4.37 -9.39 20.06
C THR A 223 -3.52 -8.54 21.00
N TYR A 224 -2.93 -7.47 20.50
CA TYR A 224 -2.14 -6.54 21.32
C TYR A 224 -2.96 -5.90 22.44
N SER A 225 -4.19 -5.48 22.14
CA SER A 225 -5.11 -4.89 23.13
C SER A 225 -5.43 -5.87 24.26
N VAL A 226 -5.72 -7.13 23.92
CA VAL A 226 -5.98 -8.19 24.90
C VAL A 226 -4.75 -8.46 25.77
N LEU A 227 -3.55 -8.50 25.17
CA LEU A 227 -2.30 -8.71 25.92
C LEU A 227 -2.03 -7.58 26.92
N ILE A 228 -2.22 -6.32 26.52
CA ILE A 228 -2.08 -5.19 27.45
C ILE A 228 -3.06 -5.33 28.62
N LEU A 229 -4.34 -5.58 28.36
CA LEU A 229 -5.35 -5.71 29.41
C LEU A 229 -5.01 -6.85 30.39
N GLN A 230 -4.52 -7.97 29.89
CA GLN A 230 -4.10 -9.09 30.72
C GLN A 230 -2.85 -8.79 31.56
N LEU A 231 -1.91 -8.00 31.03
CA LEU A 231 -0.70 -7.60 31.74
C LEU A 231 -0.97 -6.52 32.79
N ASP A 232 -1.92 -5.62 32.54
CA ASP A 232 -2.29 -4.55 33.48
C ASP A 232 -3.04 -5.13 34.70
N ASN A 233 -3.93 -6.10 34.48
CA ASN A 233 -4.66 -6.80 35.55
C ASN A 233 -3.79 -7.73 36.44
N LYS A 234 -2.50 -7.91 36.11
CA LYS A 234 -1.55 -8.69 36.91
C LYS A 234 -0.72 -7.82 37.88
N LYS A 235 -0.98 -6.51 37.93
CA LYS A 235 -0.43 -5.59 38.93
C LYS A 235 -1.45 -5.31 40.02
#